data_AF-A0A7L9U2E0-F1
#
_entry.id   AF-A0A7L9U2E0-F1
#
_cell.length_a   1.000
_cell.length_b   1.000
_cell.length_c   1.000
_cell.angle_alpha   90.00
_cell.angle_beta   90.00
_cell.angle_gamma   90.00
#
_symmetry.space_group_name_H-M   'P 1'
#
loop_
_entity.id
_entity.type
_entity.pdbx_description
1 polymer ?
#
loop_
_entity_poly.entity_id
_entity_poly.type
_entity_poly.pdbx_seq_one_letter_code
_entity_poly.pdbx_strand_id
1 'polypeptide(L)'
;MAPLSSSSPHTAASALRRARKLLFVRIHALACLPDAGFCAGFDAIVTAIEADLAHEQIVMETLAFDGLRERLAENALLLASLHRIVTQVEAGNAELGRVALAAAADLLSLHRLTTDLALVLARPASPVPNHSHAARPPKAGPGRRRKP
;
A
#
# COMPACT_ATOMS: atom_id res chain seq x y z
N MET A 1 -30.17 -10.02 -4.30
CA MET A 1 -28.95 -9.27 -3.89
C MET A 1 -27.83 -9.66 -4.85
N ALA A 2 -27.40 -8.73 -5.70
CA ALA A 2 -26.25 -8.96 -6.57
C ALA A 2 -24.96 -8.96 -5.74
N PRO A 3 -23.98 -9.82 -6.02
CA PRO A 3 -22.69 -9.76 -5.36
C PRO A 3 -22.02 -8.43 -5.71
N LEU A 4 -21.57 -7.70 -4.69
CA LEU A 4 -20.75 -6.50 -4.86
C LEU A 4 -19.52 -6.90 -5.68
N SER A 5 -19.42 -6.36 -6.90
CA SER A 5 -18.31 -6.63 -7.81
C SER A 5 -17.00 -6.43 -7.08
N SER A 6 -16.20 -7.49 -7.00
CA SER A 6 -14.82 -7.45 -6.51
C SER A 6 -14.07 -6.37 -7.30
N SER A 7 -13.87 -5.21 -6.66
CA SER A 7 -13.07 -4.14 -7.22
C SER A 7 -11.71 -4.74 -7.59
N SER A 8 -11.39 -4.75 -8.88
CA SER A 8 -10.18 -5.37 -9.39
C SER A 8 -8.97 -4.80 -8.64
N PRO A 9 -7.96 -5.60 -8.27
CA PRO A 9 -6.72 -5.11 -7.67
C PRO A 9 -6.07 -3.99 -8.49
N HIS A 10 -6.32 -3.95 -9.80
CA HIS A 10 -5.91 -2.88 -10.70
C HIS A 10 -6.59 -1.52 -10.43
N THR A 11 -7.85 -1.53 -10.00
CA THR A 11 -8.59 -0.32 -9.63
C THR A 11 -8.04 0.27 -8.33
N ALA A 12 -7.79 -0.56 -7.31
CA ALA A 12 -7.20 -0.13 -6.04
C ALA A 12 -5.79 0.45 -6.24
N ALA A 13 -4.95 -0.22 -7.04
CA ALA A 13 -3.63 0.29 -7.41
C ALA A 13 -3.69 1.63 -8.15
N SER A 14 -4.66 1.79 -9.06
CA SER A 14 -4.85 3.04 -9.81
C SER A 14 -5.34 4.18 -8.93
N ALA A 15 -6.21 3.90 -7.96
CA ALA A 15 -6.64 4.86 -6.95
C ALA A 15 -5.47 5.33 -6.09
N LEU A 16 -4.62 4.40 -5.63
CA LEU A 16 -3.42 4.73 -4.86
C LEU A 16 -2.45 5.62 -5.65
N ARG A 17 -2.18 5.28 -6.92
CA ARG A 17 -1.37 6.13 -7.81
C ARG A 17 -1.95 7.53 -7.96
N ARG A 18 -3.28 7.66 -8.04
CA ARG A 18 -3.95 8.96 -8.16
C ARG A 18 -3.85 9.76 -6.86
N ALA A 19 -4.10 9.13 -5.71
CA ALA A 19 -3.95 9.75 -4.39
C ALA A 19 -2.53 10.30 -4.21
N ARG A 20 -1.52 9.48 -4.50
CA ARG A 20 -0.11 9.88 -4.42
C ARG A 20 0.23 11.07 -5.32
N LYS A 21 -0.30 11.11 -6.56
CA LYS A 21 -0.12 12.26 -7.46
C LYS A 21 -0.72 13.54 -6.88
N LEU A 22 -1.92 13.46 -6.29
CA LEU A 22 -2.56 14.60 -5.65
C LEU A 22 -1.77 15.08 -4.42
N LEU A 23 -1.22 14.15 -3.64
CA LEU A 23 -0.35 14.50 -2.53
C LEU A 23 0.89 15.26 -3.00
N PHE A 24 1.56 14.82 -4.07
CA PHE A 24 2.71 15.54 -4.63
C PHE A 24 2.36 16.95 -5.12
N VAL A 25 1.19 17.13 -5.74
CA VAL A 25 0.70 18.47 -6.13
C VAL A 25 0.54 19.36 -4.89
N ARG A 26 -0.04 18.83 -3.81
CA ARG A 26 -0.21 19.57 -2.54
C ARG A 26 1.13 19.93 -1.90
N ILE A 27 2.07 18.98 -1.86
CA ILE A 27 3.43 19.19 -1.37
C ILE A 27 4.12 20.32 -2.14
N HIS A 28 4.09 20.26 -3.48
CA HIS A 28 4.70 21.28 -4.32
C HIS A 28 4.02 22.63 -4.15
N ALA A 29 2.69 22.67 -4.07
CA ALA A 29 1.95 23.92 -3.84
C ALA A 29 2.34 24.57 -2.51
N LEU A 30 2.43 23.79 -1.43
CA LEU A 30 2.91 24.29 -0.14
C LEU A 30 4.34 24.82 -0.25
N ALA A 31 5.23 24.06 -0.90
CA ALA A 31 6.64 24.42 -1.06
C ALA A 31 6.87 25.69 -1.90
N CYS A 32 5.87 26.20 -2.63
CA CYS A 32 5.93 27.47 -3.34
C CYS A 32 5.41 28.67 -2.53
N LEU A 33 4.78 28.45 -1.37
CA LEU A 33 4.29 29.54 -0.54
C LEU A 33 5.45 30.31 0.12
N PRO A 34 5.26 31.62 0.40
CA PRO A 34 6.15 32.36 1.30
C PRO A 34 6.24 31.69 2.67
N ASP A 35 7.32 31.93 3.42
CA ASP A 35 7.61 31.21 4.66
C ASP A 35 6.47 31.22 5.67
N ALA A 36 5.80 32.36 5.87
CA ALA A 36 4.64 32.44 6.77
C ALA A 36 3.50 31.50 6.33
N GLY A 37 3.22 31.45 5.02
CA GLY A 37 2.20 30.55 4.46
C GLY A 37 2.63 29.09 4.46
N PHE A 38 3.92 28.83 4.23
CA PHE A 38 4.51 27.50 4.34
C PHE A 38 4.38 26.95 5.77
N CYS A 39 4.82 27.73 6.77
CA CYS A 39 4.77 27.31 8.16
C CYS A 39 3.33 27.06 8.63
N ALA A 40 2.40 27.94 8.27
CA ALA A 40 0.98 27.77 8.60
C ALA A 40 0.34 26.54 7.93
N GLY A 41 0.86 26.11 6.77
CA GLY A 41 0.32 24.97 6.02
C GLY A 41 1.03 23.64 6.26
N PHE A 42 2.15 23.63 6.98
CA PHE A 42 3.00 22.44 7.10
C PHE A 42 2.32 21.27 7.80
N ASP A 43 1.70 21.51 8.96
CA ASP A 43 0.99 20.49 9.72
C ASP A 43 -0.13 19.83 8.90
N ALA A 44 -0.89 20.63 8.14
CA ALA A 44 -1.95 20.13 7.26
C ALA A 44 -1.42 19.21 6.14
N ILE A 45 -0.17 19.39 5.71
CA ILE A 45 0.49 18.47 4.77
C ILE A 45 0.99 17.22 5.47
N VAL A 46 1.50 17.30 6.71
CA VAL A 46 1.87 16.13 7.51
C VAL A 46 0.64 15.23 7.73
N THR A 47 -0.49 15.81 8.15
CA THR A 47 -1.77 15.08 8.26
C THR A 47 -2.21 14.45 6.94
N ALA A 48 -1.98 15.12 5.81
CA ALA A 48 -2.31 14.58 4.49
C ALA A 48 -1.43 13.38 4.13
N ILE A 49 -0.13 13.42 4.47
CA ILE A 49 0.79 12.31 4.28
C ILE A 49 0.33 11.11 5.11
N GLU A 50 -0.01 11.32 6.39
CA GLU A 50 -0.53 10.26 7.27
C GLU A 50 -1.76 9.58 6.70
N ALA A 51 -2.75 10.36 6.24
CA ALA A 51 -3.98 9.83 5.66
C ALA A 51 -3.69 9.00 4.38
N ASP A 52 -2.77 9.47 3.52
CA ASP A 52 -2.36 8.74 2.32
C ASP A 52 -1.66 7.42 2.67
N LEU A 53 -0.81 7.41 3.70
CA LEU A 53 -0.11 6.20 4.17
C LEU A 53 -1.07 5.20 4.84
N ALA A 54 -2.04 5.66 5.60
CA ALA A 54 -3.08 4.80 6.17
C ALA A 54 -3.95 4.16 5.07
N HIS A 55 -4.28 4.91 4.03
CA HIS A 55 -4.99 4.37 2.88
C HIS A 55 -4.13 3.36 2.10
N GLU A 56 -2.84 3.65 1.92
CA GLU A 56 -1.88 2.75 1.29
C GLU A 56 -1.78 1.41 2.03
N GLN A 57 -1.71 1.45 3.36
CA GLN A 57 -1.69 0.24 4.19
C GLN A 57 -2.90 -0.66 3.91
N ILE A 58 -4.12 -0.12 3.91
CA ILE A 58 -5.36 -0.89 3.65
C ILE A 58 -5.29 -1.57 2.28
N VAL A 59 -4.80 -0.85 1.27
CA VAL A 59 -4.62 -1.40 -0.08
C VAL A 59 -3.57 -2.51 -0.10
N MET A 60 -2.42 -2.30 0.54
CA MET A 60 -1.35 -3.30 0.63
C MET A 60 -1.79 -4.57 1.37
N GLU A 61 -2.54 -4.44 2.47
CA GLU A 61 -3.14 -5.56 3.20
C GLU A 61 -4.11 -6.36 2.31
N THR A 62 -4.99 -5.65 1.60
CA THR A 62 -5.98 -6.27 0.69
C THR A 62 -5.31 -7.05 -0.44
N LEU A 63 -4.15 -6.59 -0.90
CA LEU A 63 -3.37 -7.20 -1.97
C LEU A 63 -2.37 -8.25 -1.49
N ALA A 64 -2.34 -8.53 -0.17
CA ALA A 64 -1.35 -9.41 0.45
C ALA A 64 0.09 -9.06 0.04
N PHE A 65 0.43 -7.76 0.07
CA PHE A 65 1.71 -7.26 -0.38
C PHE A 65 2.88 -7.86 0.43
N ASP A 66 3.81 -8.50 -0.29
CA ASP A 66 5.06 -8.99 0.28
C ASP A 66 5.94 -7.81 0.72
N GLY A 67 6.21 -7.71 2.02
CA GLY A 67 7.00 -6.61 2.61
C GLY A 67 6.18 -5.51 3.30
N LEU A 68 4.91 -5.78 3.63
CA LEU A 68 4.06 -4.83 4.36
C LEU A 68 4.72 -4.34 5.66
N ARG A 69 5.34 -5.25 6.43
CA ARG A 69 5.95 -4.91 7.72
C ARG A 69 7.10 -3.91 7.56
N GLU A 70 7.96 -4.13 6.57
CA GLU A 70 9.08 -3.26 6.26
C GLU A 70 8.56 -1.87 5.83
N ARG A 71 7.54 -1.82 4.96
CA ARG A 71 6.90 -0.56 4.57
C ARG A 71 6.30 0.19 5.76
N LEU A 72 5.65 -0.50 6.69
CA LEU A 72 5.08 0.13 7.89
C LEU A 72 6.16 0.71 8.81
N ALA A 73 7.30 0.03 8.94
CA ALA A 73 8.43 0.55 9.70
C ALA A 73 9.03 1.81 9.07
N GLU A 74 9.20 1.83 7.75
CA GLU A 74 9.64 3.01 6.98
C GLU A 74 8.68 4.18 7.14
N ASN A 75 7.38 3.92 7.02
CA ASN A 75 6.32 4.93 7.19
C ASN A 75 6.30 5.49 8.61
N ALA A 76 6.45 4.64 9.64
CA ALA A 76 6.51 5.08 11.03
C ALA A 76 7.72 6.00 11.28
N LEU A 77 8.88 5.69 10.69
CA LEU A 77 10.07 6.53 10.79
C LEU A 77 9.88 7.88 10.10
N LEU A 78 9.30 7.90 8.89
CA LEU A 78 8.95 9.12 8.17
C LEU A 78 8.03 10.01 9.01
N LEU A 79 6.91 9.46 9.51
CA LEU A 79 5.93 10.22 10.29
C LEU A 79 6.51 10.74 11.60
N ALA A 80 7.25 9.91 12.33
CA ALA A 80 7.94 10.35 13.55
C ALA A 80 8.91 11.51 13.29
N SER A 81 9.58 11.51 12.13
CA SER A 81 10.49 12.58 11.74
C SER A 81 9.74 13.87 11.40
N LEU A 82 8.66 13.77 10.62
CA LEU A 82 7.83 14.92 10.26
C LEU A 82 7.19 15.57 11.49
N HIS A 83 6.62 14.79 12.41
CA HIS A 83 6.03 15.33 13.64
C HIS A 83 7.03 16.08 14.52
N ARG A 84 8.29 15.63 14.59
CA ARG A 84 9.34 16.38 15.31
C ARG A 84 9.60 17.74 14.65
N ILE A 85 9.57 17.77 13.32
CA ILE A 85 9.85 18.97 12.52
C ILE A 85 8.70 19.97 12.58
N VAL A 86 7.44 19.53 12.77
CA VAL A 86 6.28 20.42 12.96
C VAL A 86 6.59 21.51 14.00
N THR A 87 7.11 21.13 15.17
CA THR A 87 7.44 22.09 16.25
C THR A 87 8.48 23.14 15.84
N GLN A 88 9.43 22.78 14.96
CA GLN A 88 10.46 23.70 14.48
C GLN A 88 9.89 24.65 13.41
N VAL A 89 9.00 24.14 12.56
CA VAL A 89 8.33 24.92 11.53
C VAL A 89 7.34 25.91 12.14
N GLU A 90 6.62 25.51 13.18
CA GLU A 90 5.77 26.40 14.00
C GLU A 90 6.57 27.54 14.63
N ALA A 91 7.83 27.29 15.01
CA ALA A 91 8.76 28.31 15.49
C ALA A 91 9.36 29.18 14.37
N GLY A 92 8.93 28.98 13.11
CA GLY A 92 9.34 29.79 11.95
C GLY A 92 10.46 29.19 11.11
N ASN A 93 10.93 27.97 11.39
CA ASN A 93 12.00 27.33 10.61
C ASN A 93 11.47 26.72 9.30
N ALA A 94 11.08 27.59 8.35
CA ALA A 94 10.52 27.18 7.06
C ALA A 94 11.51 26.38 6.21
N GLU A 95 12.80 26.73 6.24
CA GLU A 95 13.85 26.06 5.48
C GLU A 95 13.95 24.57 5.87
N LEU A 96 14.01 24.26 7.17
CA LEU A 96 14.02 22.89 7.65
C LEU A 96 12.79 22.12 7.20
N GLY A 97 11.60 22.74 7.28
CA GLY A 97 10.37 22.12 6.80
C GLY A 97 10.41 21.81 5.31
N ARG A 98 10.94 22.71 4.47
CA ARG A 98 11.06 22.46 3.02
C ARG A 98 12.02 21.32 2.70
N VAL A 99 13.17 21.28 3.38
CA VAL A 99 14.14 20.17 3.24
C VAL A 99 13.48 18.84 3.64
N ALA A 100 12.78 18.83 4.76
CA ALA A 100 12.06 17.65 5.24
C ALA A 100 10.99 17.18 4.25
N LEU A 101 10.24 18.12 3.68
CA LEU A 101 9.16 17.81 2.75
C LEU A 101 9.68 17.33 1.39
N ALA A 102 10.83 17.86 0.93
CA ALA A 102 11.52 17.35 -0.25
C ALA A 102 11.99 15.90 -0.02
N ALA A 103 12.64 15.61 1.10
CA ALA A 103 13.07 14.26 1.45
C ALA A 103 11.88 13.29 1.59
N ALA A 104 10.77 13.74 2.18
CA ALA A 104 9.54 12.97 2.24
C ALA A 104 9.00 12.68 0.83
N ALA A 105 9.02 13.67 -0.07
CA ALA A 105 8.55 13.48 -1.45
C ALA A 105 9.41 12.46 -2.22
N ASP A 106 10.72 12.46 -2.02
CA ASP A 106 11.63 11.48 -2.61
C ASP A 106 11.34 10.06 -2.10
N LEU A 107 11.16 9.89 -0.79
CA LEU A 107 10.83 8.60 -0.20
C LEU A 107 9.47 8.08 -0.69
N LEU A 108 8.44 8.93 -0.70
CA LEU A 108 7.11 8.59 -1.21
C LEU A 108 7.14 8.25 -2.71
N SER A 109 8.05 8.85 -3.47
CA SER A 109 8.26 8.53 -4.89
C SER A 109 8.89 7.15 -5.06
N LEU A 110 9.87 6.81 -4.23
CA LEU A 110 10.47 5.48 -4.19
C LEU A 110 9.44 4.41 -3.79
N HIS A 111 8.61 4.70 -2.78
CA HIS A 111 7.51 3.82 -2.35
C HIS A 111 6.55 3.54 -3.51
N ARG A 112 6.16 4.56 -4.27
CA ARG A 112 5.30 4.41 -5.44
C ARG A 112 5.93 3.47 -6.48
N LEU A 113 7.20 3.67 -6.82
CA LEU A 113 7.89 2.87 -7.82
C LEU A 113 8.02 1.40 -7.40
N THR A 114 8.37 1.15 -6.14
CA THR A 114 8.53 -0.20 -5.60
C THR A 114 7.18 -0.92 -5.48
N THR A 115 6.12 -0.22 -5.08
CA THR A 115 4.76 -0.77 -5.06
C THR A 115 4.26 -1.06 -6.49
N ASP A 116 4.46 -0.15 -7.44
CA ASP A 116 4.10 -0.38 -8.85
C ASP A 116 4.82 -1.61 -9.42
N LEU A 117 6.11 -1.79 -9.12
CA LEU A 117 6.89 -2.96 -9.54
C LEU A 117 6.35 -4.26 -8.92
N ALA A 118 6.12 -4.28 -7.61
CA ALA A 118 5.60 -5.47 -6.92
C ALA A 118 4.24 -5.90 -7.49
N LEU A 119 3.36 -4.96 -7.81
CA LEU A 119 2.06 -5.23 -8.41
C LEU A 119 2.14 -5.78 -9.83
N VAL A 120 3.17 -5.39 -10.60
CA VAL A 120 3.44 -5.96 -11.93
C VAL A 120 4.01 -7.37 -11.83
N LEU A 121 4.86 -7.62 -10.84
CA LEU A 121 5.50 -8.93 -10.62
C LEU A 121 4.58 -9.95 -9.97
N ALA A 122 3.56 -9.51 -9.24
CA ALA A 122 2.54 -10.37 -8.64
C ALA A 122 1.78 -11.11 -9.76
N ARG A 123 2.18 -12.37 -10.03
CA ARG A 123 1.54 -13.23 -11.02
C ARG A 123 0.11 -13.51 -10.53
N PRO A 124 -0.93 -13.37 -11.38
CA PRO A 124 -2.26 -13.85 -11.00
C PRO A 124 -2.12 -15.34 -10.68
N ALA A 125 -2.61 -15.75 -9.52
CA ALA A 125 -2.63 -17.15 -9.13
C ALA A 125 -3.28 -17.94 -10.27
N SER A 126 -2.53 -18.83 -10.91
CA SER A 126 -3.12 -19.79 -11.84
C SER A 126 -4.23 -20.51 -11.09
N PRO A 127 -5.46 -20.60 -11.63
CA PRO A 127 -6.49 -21.42 -11.01
C PRO A 127 -5.92 -22.83 -10.93
N VAL A 128 -5.72 -23.31 -9.70
CA VAL A 128 -5.30 -24.69 -9.43
C VAL A 128 -6.28 -25.58 -10.19
N PRO A 129 -5.83 -26.48 -11.09
CA PRO A 129 -6.73 -27.41 -11.73
C PRO A 129 -7.38 -28.22 -10.61
N ASN A 130 -8.69 -28.07 -10.49
CA ASN A 130 -9.50 -28.87 -9.59
C ASN A 130 -9.36 -30.31 -10.07
N HIS A 131 -8.44 -31.08 -9.48
CA HIS A 131 -8.37 -32.52 -9.70
C HIS A 131 -9.57 -33.16 -9.01
N SER A 132 -10.73 -33.05 -9.66
CA SER A 132 -11.94 -33.76 -9.30
C SER A 132 -11.64 -35.25 -9.28
N HIS A 133 -11.63 -35.80 -8.07
CA HIS A 133 -11.82 -37.21 -7.72
C HIS A 133 -11.36 -38.25 -8.75
N ALA A 134 -10.14 -38.75 -8.56
CA ALA A 134 -9.80 -40.09 -9.05
C ALA A 134 -10.80 -41.10 -8.46
N ALA A 135 -11.58 -41.70 -9.36
CA ALA A 135 -12.55 -42.73 -9.07
C ALA A 135 -11.90 -43.88 -8.27
N ARG A 136 -12.45 -44.13 -7.09
CA ARG A 136 -12.12 -45.25 -6.22
C ARG A 136 -12.59 -46.55 -6.90
N PRO A 137 -11.73 -47.55 -7.16
CA PRO A 137 -12.20 -48.81 -7.74
C PRO A 137 -13.08 -49.56 -6.74
N PRO A 138 -14.18 -50.21 -7.19
CA PRO A 138 -15.09 -50.94 -6.31
C PRO A 138 -14.43 -52.18 -5.71
N LYS A 139 -14.69 -52.38 -4.42
CA LYS A 139 -14.35 -53.57 -3.63
C LYS A 139 -14.87 -54.84 -4.33
N ALA A 140 -13.98 -55.76 -4.69
CA ALA A 140 -14.34 -57.12 -5.04
C ALA A 140 -14.33 -58.01 -3.79
N GLY A 141 -15.50 -58.57 -3.47
CA GLY A 141 -15.71 -59.75 -2.65
C GLY A 141 -17.16 -60.19 -2.80
N PRO A 142 -17.57 -61.44 -2.47
CA PRO A 142 -16.81 -62.61 -2.02
C PRO A 142 -17.08 -63.88 -2.88
N GLY A 143 -16.10 -64.79 -3.00
CA GLY A 143 -16.27 -66.10 -3.67
C GLY A 143 -16.04 -67.28 -2.72
N ARG A 144 -17.11 -67.94 -2.30
CA ARG A 144 -17.12 -69.14 -1.44
C ARG A 144 -16.64 -70.41 -2.19
N ARG A 145 -15.90 -71.26 -1.45
CA ARG A 145 -15.87 -72.75 -1.41
C ARG A 145 -15.67 -73.55 -2.73
N ARG A 146 -14.70 -74.49 -2.71
CA ARG A 146 -14.91 -75.94 -2.48
C ARG A 146 -13.59 -76.75 -2.49
N LYS A 147 -13.52 -77.74 -1.58
CA LYS A 147 -12.57 -78.87 -1.47
C LYS A 147 -12.78 -79.89 -2.62
N PRO A 148 -11.82 -80.79 -2.89
CA PRO A 148 -11.68 -82.06 -2.15
C PRO A 148 -10.47 -82.10 -1.22
#